data_AF-A0A1X1Q756-F1
#
_entry.id   AF-A0A1X1Q756-F1
#
_cell.length_a   1.000
_cell.length_b   1.000
_cell.length_c   1.000
_cell.angle_alpha   90.00
_cell.angle_beta   90.00
_cell.angle_gamma   90.00
#
_symmetry.space_group_name_H-M   'P 1'
#
loop_
_entity.id
_entity.type
_entity.pdbx_description
1 polymer ?
#
loop_
_entity_poly.entity_id
_entity_poly.type
_entity_poly.pdbx_seq_one_letter_code
_entity_poly.pdbx_strand_id
1 'polypeptide(L)'
;MLLIDEIIEDYSFRKDIVSQIEHIEDIEMSEHDSAFLCGLIKKFAPKKILEVGVAAGGTTAIILKCLEENGEPYQMYSVDINSFYYRKPHEKCGYLAEEAIKKLNHGTHKFLFGTGIASHLDDIGNEIDFVILDTAHSLPGEILDFLVIFPFLSTGAVVCLHDIALTQYKVYAEHSYCTAMLLSAVSGDKMINMDSLENDEYSYPNIGAFRLTDETKRNLANLLMALTLRWQYFPSSWEMDNYYKMIRRYYDKQLCTMFDKAVKMNAKRIINSKFKDLCTFPPNTRVLVYGAGVVGRSLLGLIKYVDNVELVGCVDKNYKSIGFVDGIEVQSADEIDISAFDYIIVAIVKEKIATEVVDYLQGIGVARERIKLIG
;
A
#
# COMPACT_ATOMS: atom_id res chain seq x y z
N MET A 1 21.12 11.93 10.85
CA MET A 1 22.04 11.25 11.78
C MET A 1 21.47 9.86 12.15
N LEU A 2 22.26 8.88 12.61
CA LEU A 2 21.72 7.65 13.20
C LEU A 2 21.85 7.75 14.73
N LEU A 3 20.72 7.58 15.42
CA LEU A 3 20.56 7.63 16.86
C LEU A 3 20.18 6.23 17.34
N ILE A 4 21.02 5.66 18.20
CA ILE A 4 20.85 4.30 18.72
C ILE A 4 20.58 4.40 20.23
N ASP A 5 19.54 3.71 20.69
CA ASP A 5 19.17 3.61 22.11
C ASP A 5 18.89 4.97 22.78
N GLU A 6 18.39 5.93 22.00
CA GLU A 6 18.04 7.28 22.49
C GLU A 6 16.56 7.46 22.83
N ILE A 7 15.73 6.46 22.55
CA ILE A 7 14.31 6.46 22.91
C ILE A 7 14.17 5.67 24.20
N ILE A 8 13.50 6.24 25.20
CA ILE A 8 13.18 5.51 26.42
C ILE A 8 11.90 4.74 26.14
N GLU A 9 12.00 3.41 26.06
CA GLU A 9 10.86 2.51 25.90
C GLU A 9 9.88 2.62 27.07
N ASP A 10 8.58 2.52 26.77
CA ASP A 10 7.54 2.48 27.80
C ASP A 10 6.56 1.31 27.59
N TYR A 11 6.80 0.26 28.37
CA TYR A 11 6.04 -0.99 28.34
C TYR A 11 4.68 -0.88 29.05
N SER A 12 4.44 0.18 29.82
CA SER A 12 3.29 0.25 30.72
C SER A 12 1.95 0.34 29.97
N PHE A 13 1.88 1.09 28.87
CA PHE A 13 0.64 1.30 28.13
C PHE A 13 0.11 0.02 27.48
N ARG A 14 1.01 -0.77 26.87
CA ARG A 14 0.63 -2.06 26.30
C ARG A 14 0.12 -3.00 27.39
N LYS A 15 0.82 -3.10 28.52
CA LYS A 15 0.41 -3.95 29.65
C LYS A 15 -0.98 -3.59 30.15
N ASP A 16 -1.29 -2.29 30.24
CA ASP A 16 -2.63 -1.83 30.63
C ASP A 16 -3.68 -2.23 29.58
N ILE A 17 -3.46 -1.92 28.29
CA ILE A 17 -4.41 -2.28 27.23
C ILE A 17 -4.66 -3.78 27.15
N VAL A 18 -3.61 -4.59 27.18
CA VAL A 18 -3.68 -6.06 27.15
C VAL A 18 -4.49 -6.61 28.33
N SER A 19 -4.50 -5.93 29.48
CA SER A 19 -5.32 -6.34 30.63
C SER A 19 -6.82 -6.06 30.48
N GLN A 20 -7.20 -5.25 29.48
CA GLN A 20 -8.58 -4.77 29.28
C GLN A 20 -9.27 -5.32 28.04
N ILE A 21 -8.54 -5.99 27.14
CA ILE A 21 -9.08 -6.48 25.87
C ILE A 21 -9.08 -8.01 25.81
N GLU A 22 -10.18 -8.55 25.30
CA GLU A 22 -10.22 -9.92 24.80
C GLU A 22 -9.50 -9.97 23.43
N HIS A 23 -9.01 -11.13 23.02
CA HIS A 23 -8.29 -11.33 21.75
C HIS A 23 -6.90 -10.66 21.63
N ILE A 24 -6.08 -10.80 22.66
CA ILE A 24 -4.70 -10.27 22.69
C ILE A 24 -3.86 -10.77 21.50
N GLU A 25 -4.18 -11.95 20.97
CA GLU A 25 -3.53 -12.54 19.78
C GLU A 25 -3.68 -11.71 18.50
N ASP A 26 -4.64 -10.79 18.45
CA ASP A 26 -4.86 -9.89 17.31
C ASP A 26 -4.09 -8.56 17.43
N ILE A 27 -3.33 -8.37 18.51
CA ILE A 27 -2.34 -7.28 18.60
C ILE A 27 -1.05 -7.74 17.93
N GLU A 28 -0.86 -7.35 16.68
CA GLU A 28 0.25 -7.86 15.84
C GLU A 28 1.62 -7.28 16.23
N MET A 29 1.68 -6.00 16.60
CA MET A 29 2.92 -5.35 17.02
C MET A 29 3.46 -5.99 18.30
N SER A 30 4.76 -6.21 18.39
CA SER A 30 5.39 -6.84 19.57
C SER A 30 5.36 -5.93 20.81
N GLU A 31 5.68 -6.48 21.99
CA GLU A 31 5.78 -5.70 23.23
C GLU A 31 6.89 -4.65 23.16
N HIS A 32 8.08 -5.03 22.69
CA HIS A 32 9.21 -4.12 22.49
C HIS A 32 8.85 -3.01 21.49
N ASP A 33 8.29 -3.36 20.33
CA ASP A 33 7.97 -2.38 19.29
C ASP A 33 6.90 -1.38 19.76
N SER A 34 5.91 -1.87 20.52
CA SER A 34 4.90 -1.00 21.15
C SER A 34 5.54 -0.04 22.17
N ALA A 35 6.51 -0.52 22.94
CA ALA A 35 7.19 0.27 23.95
C ALA A 35 8.07 1.36 23.33
N PHE A 36 8.78 1.05 22.24
CA PHE A 36 9.52 2.04 21.45
C PHE A 36 8.60 3.11 20.87
N LEU A 37 7.46 2.71 20.29
CA LEU A 37 6.46 3.63 19.75
C LEU A 37 5.89 4.56 20.82
N CYS A 38 5.55 4.04 22.00
CA CYS A 38 5.10 4.86 23.13
C CYS A 38 6.21 5.82 23.61
N GLY A 39 7.46 5.35 23.63
CA GLY A 39 8.63 6.18 23.92
C GLY A 39 8.78 7.37 22.96
N LEU A 40 8.57 7.14 21.66
CA LEU A 40 8.54 8.21 20.66
C LEU A 40 7.42 9.22 20.95
N ILE A 41 6.20 8.74 21.22
CA ILE A 41 5.04 9.60 21.51
C ILE A 41 5.31 10.47 22.75
N LYS A 42 5.87 9.90 23.82
CA LYS A 42 6.24 10.65 25.03
C LYS A 42 7.35 11.68 24.78
N LYS A 43 8.36 11.32 23.97
CA LYS A 43 9.50 12.19 23.66
C LYS A 43 9.08 13.39 22.80
N PHE A 44 8.20 13.17 21.83
CA PHE A 44 7.86 14.18 20.82
C PHE A 44 6.52 14.87 21.06
N ALA A 45 5.66 14.32 21.93
CA ALA A 45 4.35 14.87 22.29
C ALA A 45 3.54 15.36 21.07
N PRO A 46 3.27 14.47 20.09
CA PRO A 46 2.68 14.87 18.82
C PRO A 46 1.23 15.32 18.98
N LYS A 47 0.83 16.28 18.14
CA LYS A 47 -0.52 16.86 18.14
C LYS A 47 -1.39 16.36 17.01
N LYS A 48 -0.79 15.96 15.89
CA LYS A 48 -1.52 15.47 14.72
C LYS A 48 -0.86 14.22 14.17
N ILE A 49 -1.49 13.09 14.47
CA ILE A 49 -0.99 11.76 14.23
C ILE A 49 -1.71 11.13 13.04
N LEU A 50 -0.95 10.47 12.17
CA LEU A 50 -1.46 9.64 11.10
C LEU A 50 -0.94 8.21 11.26
N GLU A 51 -1.85 7.25 11.37
CA GLU A 51 -1.56 5.82 11.29
C GLU A 51 -2.04 5.29 9.95
N VAL A 52 -1.18 4.56 9.23
CA VAL A 52 -1.53 3.87 7.98
C VAL A 52 -1.24 2.38 8.17
N GLY A 53 -2.29 1.58 8.06
CA GLY A 53 -2.32 0.18 8.47
C GLY A 53 -2.82 0.04 9.90
N VAL A 54 -4.03 -0.49 10.06
CA VAL A 54 -4.75 -0.56 11.35
C VAL A 54 -4.98 -2.01 11.77
N ALA A 55 -5.27 -2.90 10.81
CA ALA A 55 -5.60 -4.30 11.07
C ALA A 55 -6.73 -4.42 12.12
N ALA A 56 -6.50 -5.15 13.22
CA ALA A 56 -7.48 -5.29 14.31
C ALA A 56 -7.59 -4.04 15.20
N GLY A 57 -6.63 -3.10 15.15
CA GLY A 57 -6.63 -1.87 15.95
C GLY A 57 -5.92 -1.98 17.31
N GLY A 58 -5.16 -3.06 17.56
CA GLY A 58 -4.42 -3.23 18.81
C GLY A 58 -3.37 -2.13 19.03
N THR A 59 -2.58 -1.82 17.99
CA THR A 59 -1.62 -0.71 18.00
C THR A 59 -2.31 0.63 18.21
N THR A 60 -3.43 0.88 17.51
CA THR A 60 -4.26 2.08 17.68
C THR A 60 -4.70 2.26 19.14
N ALA A 61 -5.17 1.20 19.80
CA ALA A 61 -5.60 1.26 21.21
C ALA A 61 -4.45 1.65 22.15
N ILE A 62 -3.25 1.11 21.93
CA ILE A 62 -2.04 1.40 22.72
C ILE A 62 -1.60 2.86 22.52
N ILE A 63 -1.58 3.34 21.27
CA ILE A 63 -1.21 4.72 20.95
C ILE A 63 -2.19 5.70 21.61
N LEU A 64 -3.51 5.47 21.47
CA LEU A 64 -4.54 6.33 22.05
C LEU A 64 -4.41 6.41 23.57
N LYS A 65 -4.14 5.28 24.22
CA LYS A 65 -3.87 5.24 25.66
C LYS A 65 -2.64 6.07 26.04
N CYS A 66 -1.55 5.94 25.30
CA CYS A 66 -0.33 6.73 25.51
C CYS A 66 -0.58 8.24 25.34
N LEU A 67 -1.32 8.63 24.29
CA LEU A 67 -1.68 10.01 24.01
C LEU A 67 -2.59 10.61 25.11
N GLU A 68 -3.60 9.87 25.57
CA GLU A 68 -4.49 10.33 26.64
C GLU A 68 -3.76 10.53 27.97
N GLU A 69 -2.80 9.65 28.31
CA GLU A 69 -2.02 9.80 29.55
C GLU A 69 -0.95 10.89 29.46
N ASN A 70 -0.53 11.29 28.26
CA ASN A 70 0.27 12.49 28.08
C ASN A 70 -0.51 13.77 28.42
N GLY A 71 -1.85 13.74 28.40
CA GLY A 71 -2.71 14.84 28.85
C GLY A 71 -2.74 16.07 27.92
N GLU A 72 -2.10 16.00 26.76
CA GLU A 72 -2.03 17.09 25.78
C GLU A 72 -3.08 16.90 24.68
N PRO A 73 -3.65 17.98 24.11
CA PRO A 73 -4.59 17.85 23.01
C PRO A 73 -3.97 17.25 21.74
N TYR A 74 -4.67 16.29 21.15
CA TYR A 74 -4.23 15.63 19.92
C TYR A 74 -5.39 15.33 18.95
N GLN A 75 -5.02 15.06 17.70
CA GLN A 75 -5.89 14.57 16.66
C GLN A 75 -5.21 13.39 15.97
N MET A 76 -5.88 12.24 15.94
CA MET A 76 -5.36 11.04 15.30
C MET A 76 -6.28 10.57 14.17
N TYR A 77 -5.68 10.24 13.04
CA TYR A 77 -6.35 9.60 11.91
C TYR A 77 -5.73 8.22 11.69
N SER A 78 -6.58 7.21 11.56
CA SER A 78 -6.17 5.83 11.30
C SER A 78 -6.76 5.39 9.97
N VAL A 79 -5.90 5.06 9.00
CA VAL A 79 -6.26 4.73 7.63
C VAL A 79 -5.95 3.26 7.34
N ASP A 80 -6.92 2.53 6.80
CA ASP A 80 -6.70 1.18 6.29
C ASP A 80 -7.44 0.99 4.97
N ILE A 81 -6.80 0.29 4.03
CA ILE A 81 -7.43 -0.02 2.75
C ILE A 81 -8.63 -0.97 2.93
N ASN A 82 -8.66 -1.73 4.03
CA ASN A 82 -9.72 -2.69 4.31
C ASN A 82 -10.71 -2.13 5.33
N SER A 83 -12.01 -2.34 5.07
CA SER A 83 -13.06 -2.05 6.07
C SER A 83 -13.25 -3.18 7.09
N PHE A 84 -12.70 -4.36 6.80
CA PHE A 84 -12.76 -5.56 7.63
C PHE A 84 -11.36 -6.06 7.91
N TYR A 85 -11.17 -6.70 9.06
CA TYR A 85 -9.87 -7.22 9.45
C TYR A 85 -9.47 -8.39 8.55
N TYR A 86 -8.27 -8.29 7.96
CA TYR A 86 -7.83 -9.22 6.92
C TYR A 86 -7.68 -10.68 7.41
N ARG A 87 -7.37 -10.92 8.69
CA ARG A 87 -7.30 -12.29 9.25
C ARG A 87 -8.66 -12.86 9.63
N LYS A 88 -9.61 -11.99 10.01
CA LYS A 88 -10.97 -12.38 10.40
C LYS A 88 -11.98 -11.50 9.64
N PRO A 89 -12.36 -11.85 8.40
CA PRO A 89 -13.15 -10.98 7.52
C PRO A 89 -14.57 -10.63 8.00
N HIS A 90 -15.05 -11.26 9.07
CA HIS A 90 -16.31 -10.92 9.72
C HIS A 90 -16.16 -9.81 10.77
N GLU A 91 -14.94 -9.54 11.23
CA GLU A 91 -14.62 -8.49 12.16
C GLU A 91 -14.31 -7.18 11.43
N LYS A 92 -14.74 -6.06 12.00
CA LYS A 92 -14.41 -4.74 11.46
C LYS A 92 -12.93 -4.45 11.64
N CYS A 93 -12.34 -3.73 10.69
CA CYS A 93 -11.03 -3.15 10.92
C CYS A 93 -11.07 -2.22 12.15
N GLY A 94 -10.04 -2.26 13.00
CA GLY A 94 -9.93 -1.40 14.17
C GLY A 94 -10.79 -1.78 15.39
N TYR A 95 -11.47 -2.94 15.39
CA TYR A 95 -12.42 -3.30 16.45
C TYR A 95 -11.83 -3.32 17.87
N LEU A 96 -10.54 -3.62 18.03
CA LEU A 96 -9.86 -3.60 19.34
C LEU A 96 -9.71 -2.19 19.92
N ALA A 97 -9.76 -1.15 19.09
CA ALA A 97 -9.59 0.23 19.53
C ALA A 97 -10.90 0.89 20.00
N GLU A 98 -12.07 0.27 19.76
CA GLU A 98 -13.36 0.90 20.02
C GLU A 98 -13.52 1.34 21.49
N GLU A 99 -13.07 0.52 22.45
CA GLU A 99 -13.13 0.87 23.87
C GLU A 99 -12.16 1.98 24.27
N ALA A 100 -10.97 2.03 23.66
CA ALA A 100 -10.03 3.13 23.88
C ALA A 100 -10.63 4.46 23.36
N ILE A 101 -11.24 4.42 22.17
CA ILE A 101 -11.87 5.60 21.53
C ILE A 101 -13.04 6.15 22.35
N LYS A 102 -13.82 5.30 23.03
CA LYS A 102 -14.92 5.76 23.91
C LYS A 102 -14.44 6.52 25.14
N LYS A 103 -13.16 6.37 25.53
CA LYS A 103 -12.58 6.92 26.75
C LYS A 103 -11.73 8.18 26.51
N LEU A 104 -11.69 8.71 25.29
CA LEU A 104 -10.86 9.89 24.98
C LEU A 104 -11.41 11.15 25.67
N ASN A 105 -10.52 11.89 26.33
CA ASN A 105 -10.83 13.16 26.98
C ASN A 105 -9.99 14.32 26.43
N HIS A 106 -8.78 14.03 25.94
CA HIS A 106 -7.82 15.07 25.52
C HIS A 106 -7.75 15.22 24.00
N GLY A 107 -8.11 14.19 23.23
CA GLY A 107 -8.02 14.25 21.78
C GLY A 107 -9.22 13.74 21.00
N THR A 108 -9.03 13.67 19.69
CA THR A 108 -10.00 13.12 18.74
C THR A 108 -9.37 12.02 17.90
N HIS A 109 -10.20 11.05 17.51
CA HIS A 109 -9.79 9.95 16.63
C HIS A 109 -10.78 9.77 15.48
N LYS A 110 -10.28 9.43 14.29
CA LYS A 110 -11.11 9.10 13.13
C LYS A 110 -10.54 7.94 12.34
N PHE A 111 -11.36 6.90 12.14
CA PHE A 111 -11.09 5.85 11.15
C PHE A 111 -11.48 6.27 9.74
N LEU A 112 -10.64 5.88 8.77
CA LEU A 112 -10.80 6.12 7.35
C LEU A 112 -10.51 4.81 6.61
N PHE A 113 -11.56 4.07 6.27
CA PHE A 113 -11.45 2.71 5.75
C PHE A 113 -11.92 2.54 4.31
N GLY A 114 -11.42 1.50 3.67
CA GLY A 114 -11.87 1.04 2.36
C GLY A 114 -11.07 1.61 1.19
N THR A 115 -10.13 2.51 1.47
CA THR A 115 -9.30 3.19 0.47
C THR A 115 -7.94 3.56 1.03
N GLY A 116 -6.91 3.60 0.17
CA GLY A 116 -5.54 3.95 0.58
C GLY A 116 -5.38 5.44 0.94
N ILE A 117 -4.28 5.75 1.65
CA ILE A 117 -3.99 7.08 2.22
C ILE A 117 -4.06 8.23 1.22
N ALA A 118 -3.62 8.01 -0.02
CA ALA A 118 -3.63 9.04 -1.07
C ALA A 118 -5.02 9.68 -1.31
N SER A 119 -6.10 8.97 -0.93
CA SER A 119 -7.49 9.38 -1.10
C SER A 119 -8.00 10.29 0.01
N HIS A 120 -7.32 10.31 1.16
CA HIS A 120 -7.78 10.96 2.38
C HIS A 120 -6.95 12.18 2.78
N LEU A 121 -5.79 12.40 2.17
CA LEU A 121 -4.86 13.48 2.55
C LEU A 121 -5.48 14.87 2.47
N ASP A 122 -6.33 15.13 1.47
CA ASP A 122 -7.05 16.40 1.35
C ASP A 122 -8.02 16.63 2.54
N ASP A 123 -8.64 15.57 3.06
CA ASP A 123 -9.56 15.62 4.21
C ASP A 123 -8.82 15.68 5.55
N ILE A 124 -7.66 15.01 5.65
CA ILE A 124 -6.80 15.03 6.83
C ILE A 124 -6.16 16.40 6.97
N GLY A 125 -5.65 16.98 5.88
CA GLY A 125 -5.01 18.28 5.84
C GLY A 125 -3.56 18.28 6.38
N ASN A 126 -2.95 19.48 6.41
CA ASN A 126 -1.54 19.68 6.74
C ASN A 126 -1.23 19.53 8.23
N GLU A 127 0.02 19.79 8.60
CA GLU A 127 0.54 19.87 9.97
C GLU A 127 0.58 18.52 10.70
N ILE A 128 0.63 17.41 9.96
CA ILE A 128 0.84 16.08 10.54
C ILE A 128 2.26 16.03 11.11
N ASP A 129 2.40 15.85 12.42
CA ASP A 129 3.70 15.87 13.12
C ASP A 129 4.17 14.48 13.54
N PHE A 130 3.33 13.46 13.38
CA PHE A 130 3.69 12.07 13.63
C PHE A 130 3.01 11.11 12.66
N VAL A 131 3.75 10.18 12.09
CA VAL A 131 3.25 9.15 11.17
C VAL A 131 3.67 7.78 11.65
N ILE A 132 2.78 6.80 11.54
CA ILE A 132 3.08 5.37 11.67
C ILE A 132 2.73 4.70 10.35
N LEU A 133 3.69 3.97 9.77
CA LEU A 133 3.49 3.16 8.56
C LEU A 133 3.70 1.68 8.90
N ASP A 134 2.64 0.89 8.74
CA ASP A 134 2.59 -0.54 9.05
C ASP A 134 1.66 -1.26 8.05
N THR A 135 2.07 -1.35 6.77
CA THR A 135 1.16 -1.69 5.66
C THR A 135 1.52 -2.98 4.89
N ALA A 136 1.93 -2.87 3.63
CA ALA A 136 2.17 -3.99 2.73
C ALA A 136 3.56 -4.62 2.91
N HIS A 137 4.49 -3.87 3.49
CA HIS A 137 5.92 -4.16 3.70
C HIS A 137 6.71 -4.49 2.43
N SER A 138 6.05 -4.49 1.27
CA SER A 138 6.58 -4.91 -0.01
C SER A 138 6.57 -3.73 -0.99
N LEU A 139 7.60 -3.62 -1.83
CA LEU A 139 7.65 -2.54 -2.80
C LEU A 139 6.42 -2.60 -3.72
N PRO A 140 5.73 -1.48 -3.96
CA PRO A 140 6.16 -0.10 -3.66
C PRO A 140 5.55 0.56 -2.41
N GLY A 141 4.75 -0.16 -1.62
CA GLY A 141 3.75 0.38 -0.67
C GLY A 141 4.16 1.58 0.15
N GLU A 142 4.94 1.36 1.21
CA GLU A 142 5.31 2.41 2.18
C GLU A 142 6.07 3.58 1.56
N ILE A 143 6.84 3.34 0.50
CA ILE A 143 7.53 4.43 -0.21
C ILE A 143 6.51 5.32 -0.94
N LEU A 144 5.48 4.75 -1.58
CA LEU A 144 4.42 5.55 -2.19
C LEU A 144 3.63 6.33 -1.14
N ASP A 145 3.26 5.66 -0.04
CA ASP A 145 2.52 6.28 1.06
C ASP A 145 3.29 7.44 1.65
N PHE A 146 4.56 7.24 2.00
CA PHE A 146 5.39 8.32 2.52
C PHE A 146 5.54 9.47 1.52
N LEU A 147 5.75 9.19 0.23
CA LEU A 147 5.86 10.24 -0.78
C LEU A 147 4.58 11.08 -0.91
N VAL A 148 3.38 10.50 -0.80
CA VAL A 148 2.16 11.32 -0.86
C VAL A 148 1.84 12.01 0.46
N ILE A 149 2.23 11.44 1.60
CA ILE A 149 2.05 12.04 2.92
C ILE A 149 3.01 13.22 3.12
N PHE A 150 4.24 13.13 2.61
CA PHE A 150 5.32 14.08 2.87
C PHE A 150 4.94 15.58 2.74
N PRO A 151 4.19 16.02 1.71
CA PRO A 151 3.78 17.42 1.57
C PRO A 151 2.87 17.96 2.69
N PHE A 152 2.25 17.07 3.48
CA PHE A 152 1.34 17.40 4.57
C PHE A 152 2.02 17.41 5.94
N LEU A 153 3.31 17.02 6.00
CA LEU A 153 4.05 16.89 7.25
C LEU A 153 4.56 18.23 7.77
N SER A 154 4.52 18.37 9.10
CA SER A 154 5.15 19.46 9.84
C SER A 154 6.68 19.40 9.75
N THR A 155 7.33 20.55 9.94
CA THR A 155 8.79 20.59 10.10
C THR A 155 9.20 19.76 11.31
N GLY A 156 10.14 18.83 11.11
CA GLY A 156 10.58 17.95 12.20
C GLY A 156 9.58 16.86 12.58
N ALA A 157 8.57 16.59 11.75
CA ALA A 157 7.67 15.46 11.97
C ALA A 157 8.46 14.13 12.13
N VAL A 158 7.91 13.22 12.90
CA VAL A 158 8.50 11.89 13.12
C VAL A 158 7.71 10.86 12.34
N VAL A 159 8.41 10.00 11.60
CA VAL A 159 7.82 8.87 10.88
C VAL A 159 8.35 7.58 11.47
N CYS A 160 7.46 6.78 12.05
CA CYS A 160 7.72 5.46 12.57
C CYS A 160 7.37 4.41 11.50
N LEU A 161 8.27 3.45 11.32
CA LEU A 161 8.17 2.35 10.38
C LEU A 161 8.22 1.05 11.18
N HIS A 162 7.16 0.26 11.09
CA HIS A 162 7.17 -1.10 11.60
C HIS A 162 7.71 -2.06 10.52
N ASP A 163 8.05 -3.28 10.92
CA ASP A 163 8.54 -4.33 10.03
C ASP A 163 9.83 -4.02 9.25
N ILE A 164 10.77 -3.25 9.82
CA ILE A 164 12.03 -2.86 9.15
C ILE A 164 13.02 -4.03 8.99
N ALA A 165 12.80 -5.14 9.68
CA ALA A 165 13.63 -6.35 9.58
C ALA A 165 12.83 -7.60 9.21
N LEU A 166 11.55 -7.43 8.82
CA LEU A 166 10.63 -8.51 8.48
C LEU A 166 11.19 -9.49 7.41
N THR A 167 11.98 -8.99 6.46
CA THR A 167 12.63 -9.83 5.44
C THR A 167 13.59 -10.88 6.00
N GLN A 168 14.05 -10.75 7.24
CA GLN A 168 14.93 -11.72 7.90
C GLN A 168 14.15 -12.76 8.72
N TYR A 169 12.88 -12.50 9.04
CA TYR A 169 12.15 -13.23 10.08
C TYR A 169 11.32 -14.39 9.58
N LYS A 170 10.77 -14.28 8.38
CA LYS A 170 9.88 -15.31 7.82
C LYS A 170 10.40 -15.70 6.44
N VAL A 171 10.57 -17.00 6.21
CA VAL A 171 10.98 -17.53 4.89
C VAL A 171 10.06 -17.02 3.77
N TYR A 172 8.77 -16.79 4.08
CA TYR A 172 7.78 -16.26 3.14
C TYR A 172 7.77 -14.72 3.02
N ALA A 173 8.60 -14.02 3.78
CA ALA A 173 8.70 -12.57 3.80
C ALA A 173 9.95 -12.04 3.07
N GLU A 174 10.57 -12.84 2.20
CA GLU A 174 11.74 -12.44 1.38
C GLU A 174 11.51 -11.19 0.50
N HIS A 175 10.25 -10.75 0.39
CA HIS A 175 9.82 -9.60 -0.39
C HIS A 175 9.39 -8.41 0.49
N SER A 176 9.36 -8.60 1.81
CA SER A 176 8.94 -7.64 2.82
C SER A 176 10.10 -6.75 3.29
N TYR A 177 10.68 -5.98 2.37
CA TYR A 177 11.83 -5.10 2.63
C TYR A 177 11.58 -3.62 2.30
N CYS A 178 10.33 -3.24 1.99
CA CYS A 178 9.98 -1.86 1.59
C CYS A 178 10.23 -0.85 2.71
N THR A 179 9.85 -1.20 3.94
CA THR A 179 10.08 -0.44 5.18
C THR A 179 11.57 -0.22 5.44
N ALA A 180 12.37 -1.30 5.35
CA ALA A 180 13.82 -1.25 5.45
C ALA A 180 14.45 -0.36 4.38
N MET A 181 13.95 -0.47 3.14
CA MET A 181 14.39 0.34 2.00
C MET A 181 14.06 1.82 2.20
N LEU A 182 12.85 2.13 2.67
CA LEU A 182 12.43 3.50 3.00
C LEU A 182 13.34 4.09 4.08
N LEU A 183 13.51 3.39 5.21
CA LEU A 183 14.38 3.85 6.30
C LEU A 183 15.82 4.05 5.82
N SER A 184 16.31 3.18 4.94
CA SER A 184 17.68 3.24 4.41
C SER A 184 17.86 4.43 3.46
N ALA A 185 16.94 4.64 2.52
CA ALA A 185 17.05 5.62 1.46
C ALA A 185 16.69 7.06 1.90
N VAL A 186 15.84 7.22 2.91
CA VAL A 186 15.43 8.54 3.41
C VAL A 186 16.57 9.23 4.16
N SER A 187 16.68 10.55 3.96
CA SER A 187 17.54 11.41 4.78
C SER A 187 16.76 11.93 5.98
N GLY A 188 17.38 11.98 7.15
CA GLY A 188 16.76 12.42 8.40
C GLY A 188 17.56 11.97 9.63
N ASP A 189 17.04 12.28 10.81
CA ASP A 189 17.56 11.73 12.07
C ASP A 189 16.87 10.40 12.35
N LYS A 190 17.54 9.30 12.00
CA LYS A 190 17.06 7.93 12.16
C LYS A 190 17.22 7.49 13.61
N MET A 191 16.22 6.86 14.17
CA MET A 191 16.14 6.42 15.56
C MET A 191 15.82 4.93 15.59
N ILE A 192 16.66 4.16 16.27
CA ILE A 192 16.52 2.70 16.44
C ILE A 192 16.90 2.37 17.88
N ASN A 193 16.15 1.46 18.51
CA ASN A 193 16.50 0.89 19.80
C ASN A 193 16.77 -0.59 19.65
N MET A 194 17.92 -1.04 20.14
CA MET A 194 18.27 -2.46 20.18
C MET A 194 17.41 -3.15 21.24
N ASP A 195 16.78 -4.27 20.86
CA ASP A 195 16.04 -5.09 21.81
C ASP A 195 17.02 -5.73 22.79
N SER A 196 17.10 -5.14 23.98
CA SER A 196 18.00 -5.58 25.05
C SER A 196 17.47 -6.77 25.84
N LEU A 197 16.22 -7.17 25.61
CA LEU A 197 15.51 -8.21 26.35
C LEU A 197 15.65 -9.58 25.67
N GLU A 198 16.87 -10.12 25.60
CA GLU A 198 17.27 -11.55 25.43
C GLU A 198 16.51 -12.51 24.45
N ASN A 199 15.44 -12.10 23.75
CA ASN A 199 14.78 -12.86 22.68
C ASN A 199 15.49 -12.58 21.36
N ASP A 200 16.80 -12.80 21.38
CA ASP A 200 17.76 -12.60 20.30
C ASP A 200 17.63 -13.68 19.20
N GLU A 201 16.41 -14.01 18.77
CA GLU A 201 16.23 -14.80 17.55
C GLU A 201 16.61 -13.98 16.30
N TYR A 202 16.73 -12.66 16.44
CA TYR A 202 16.60 -11.71 15.33
C TYR A 202 17.76 -10.73 15.13
N SER A 203 18.59 -10.50 16.16
CA SER A 203 19.81 -9.67 16.14
C SER A 203 19.69 -8.22 15.63
N TYR A 204 18.51 -7.77 15.17
CA TYR A 204 18.22 -6.41 14.71
C TYR A 204 16.75 -6.02 14.99
N PRO A 205 16.47 -4.76 15.38
CA PRO A 205 15.12 -4.29 15.72
C PRO A 205 14.14 -4.32 14.55
N ASN A 206 12.87 -4.63 14.83
CA ASN A 206 11.82 -4.66 13.82
C ASN A 206 11.08 -3.33 13.62
N ILE A 207 11.31 -2.37 14.51
CA ILE A 207 10.75 -1.03 14.40
C ILE A 207 11.88 0.01 14.34
N GLY A 208 11.63 1.09 13.61
CA GLY A 208 12.53 2.23 13.59
C GLY A 208 11.79 3.49 13.19
N ALA A 209 12.39 4.64 13.45
CA ALA A 209 11.79 5.92 13.08
C ALA A 209 12.81 6.84 12.44
N PHE A 210 12.33 7.90 11.79
CA PHE A 210 13.17 9.02 11.40
C PHE A 210 12.43 10.34 11.61
N ARG A 211 13.18 11.35 12.07
CA ARG A 211 12.71 12.73 12.14
C ARG A 211 13.09 13.46 10.86
N LEU A 212 12.14 14.20 10.29
CA LEU A 212 12.38 15.03 9.12
C LEU A 212 13.39 16.14 9.41
N THR A 213 14.25 16.40 8.44
CA THR A 213 15.17 17.53 8.43
C THR A 213 15.08 18.23 7.07
N ASP A 214 15.76 19.37 6.91
CA ASP A 214 15.82 20.04 5.61
C ASP A 214 16.46 19.15 4.52
N GLU A 215 17.30 18.19 4.91
CA GLU A 215 17.88 17.21 3.99
C GLU A 215 16.85 16.23 3.45
N THR A 216 15.82 15.89 4.24
CA THR A 216 14.76 14.98 3.79
C THR A 216 14.12 15.50 2.51
N LYS A 217 13.75 16.80 2.50
CA LYS A 217 13.16 17.44 1.31
C LYS A 217 14.14 17.50 0.13
N ARG A 218 15.39 17.86 0.38
CA ARG A 218 16.42 17.99 -0.66
C ARG A 218 16.73 16.65 -1.34
N ASN A 219 16.58 15.55 -0.61
CA ASN A 219 16.99 14.22 -1.06
C ASN A 219 15.82 13.29 -1.37
N LEU A 220 14.59 13.81 -1.58
CA LEU A 220 13.42 12.99 -1.96
C LEU A 220 13.67 12.14 -3.21
N ALA A 221 14.54 12.60 -4.13
CA ALA A 221 14.95 11.86 -5.31
C ALA A 221 15.48 10.44 -4.98
N ASN A 222 16.09 10.23 -3.81
CA ASN A 222 16.55 8.91 -3.37
C ASN A 222 15.41 7.90 -3.25
N LEU A 223 14.23 8.35 -2.79
CA LEU A 223 13.05 7.51 -2.67
C LEU A 223 12.45 7.17 -4.04
N LEU A 224 12.45 8.14 -4.96
CA LEU A 224 12.05 7.90 -6.35
C LEU A 224 13.02 6.94 -7.05
N MET A 225 14.32 6.99 -6.73
CA MET A 225 15.29 5.99 -7.19
C MET A 225 15.00 4.61 -6.59
N ALA A 226 14.64 4.51 -5.31
CA ALA A 226 14.25 3.25 -4.69
C ALA A 226 13.03 2.60 -5.38
N LEU A 227 12.08 3.40 -5.89
CA LEU A 227 10.96 2.90 -6.69
C LEU A 227 11.37 2.27 -8.03
N THR A 228 12.62 2.43 -8.48
CA THR A 228 13.13 1.72 -9.67
C THR A 228 13.47 0.26 -9.38
N LEU A 229 13.49 -0.16 -8.12
CA LEU A 229 13.61 -1.57 -7.75
C LEU A 229 12.34 -2.35 -8.12
N ARG A 230 12.40 -3.68 -8.01
CA ARG A 230 11.31 -4.58 -8.43
C ARG A 230 10.12 -4.45 -7.48
N TRP A 231 8.99 -4.01 -8.02
CA TRP A 231 7.72 -4.00 -7.30
C TRP A 231 7.15 -5.41 -7.20
N GLN A 232 6.69 -5.79 -6.02
CA GLN A 232 6.17 -7.12 -5.72
C GLN A 232 4.69 -7.25 -6.04
N TYR A 233 3.99 -6.13 -5.93
CA TYR A 233 2.63 -5.96 -6.42
C TYR A 233 2.53 -4.65 -7.20
N PHE A 234 1.40 -4.46 -7.86
CA PHE A 234 1.06 -3.21 -8.52
C PHE A 234 -0.25 -2.73 -7.90
N PRO A 235 -0.32 -1.52 -7.31
CA PRO A 235 -1.58 -1.00 -6.77
C PRO A 235 -2.67 -0.97 -7.84
N SER A 236 -3.93 -1.01 -7.43
CA SER A 236 -5.04 -0.93 -8.39
C SER A 236 -4.97 0.36 -9.22
N SER A 237 -5.61 0.39 -10.40
CA SER A 237 -5.60 1.60 -11.23
C SER A 237 -6.11 2.82 -10.48
N TRP A 238 -7.16 2.65 -9.69
CA TRP A 238 -7.75 3.69 -8.89
C TRP A 238 -6.78 4.23 -7.82
N GLU A 239 -6.08 3.35 -7.10
CA GLU A 239 -5.04 3.77 -6.15
C GLU A 239 -3.89 4.48 -6.87
N MET A 240 -3.41 3.93 -7.98
CA MET A 240 -2.36 4.54 -8.79
C MET A 240 -2.73 5.94 -9.27
N ASP A 241 -3.98 6.15 -9.69
CA ASP A 241 -4.44 7.47 -10.13
C ASP A 241 -4.46 8.49 -8.97
N ASN A 242 -4.80 8.06 -7.75
CA ASN A 242 -4.67 8.89 -6.55
C ASN A 242 -3.20 9.22 -6.22
N TYR A 243 -2.29 8.24 -6.28
CA TYR A 243 -0.86 8.51 -6.13
C TYR A 243 -0.36 9.50 -7.21
N TYR A 244 -0.73 9.31 -8.47
CA TYR A 244 -0.38 10.24 -9.55
C TYR A 244 -0.91 11.65 -9.30
N LYS A 245 -2.16 11.78 -8.86
CA LYS A 245 -2.77 13.08 -8.51
C LYS A 245 -1.94 13.80 -7.46
N MET A 246 -1.55 13.10 -6.38
CA MET A 246 -0.76 13.70 -5.30
C MET A 246 0.66 14.03 -5.74
N ILE A 247 1.36 13.10 -6.39
CA ILE A 247 2.73 13.32 -6.86
C ILE A 247 2.78 14.51 -7.82
N ARG A 248 1.90 14.57 -8.82
CA ARG A 248 1.89 15.69 -9.81
C ARG A 248 1.50 17.04 -9.20
N ARG A 249 0.75 17.04 -8.09
CA ARG A 249 0.35 18.27 -7.41
C ARG A 249 1.47 18.91 -6.60
N TYR A 250 2.30 18.09 -5.96
CA TYR A 250 3.26 18.57 -4.95
C TYR A 250 4.73 18.49 -5.37
N TYR A 251 5.04 17.73 -6.41
CA TYR A 251 6.42 17.51 -6.84
C TYR A 251 6.73 18.21 -8.15
N ASP A 252 7.99 18.60 -8.34
CA ASP A 252 8.44 19.22 -9.57
C ASP A 252 8.43 18.23 -10.76
N LYS A 253 8.61 18.78 -11.96
CA LYS A 253 8.61 18.00 -13.21
C LYS A 253 9.68 16.92 -13.25
N GLN A 254 10.84 17.12 -12.63
CA GLN A 254 11.93 16.14 -12.66
C GLN A 254 11.56 14.93 -11.80
N LEU A 255 11.08 15.16 -10.57
CA LEU A 255 10.63 14.09 -9.68
C LEU A 255 9.42 13.35 -10.23
N CYS A 256 8.46 14.06 -10.84
CA CYS A 256 7.34 13.44 -11.56
C CYS A 256 7.81 12.54 -12.70
N THR A 257 8.82 12.98 -13.47
CA THR A 257 9.38 12.18 -14.56
C THR A 257 10.06 10.91 -14.04
N MET A 258 10.78 10.98 -12.91
CA MET A 258 11.36 9.79 -12.28
C MET A 258 10.30 8.81 -11.83
N PHE A 259 9.22 9.30 -11.21
CA PHE A 259 8.06 8.49 -10.83
C PHE A 259 7.43 7.79 -12.04
N ASP A 260 7.12 8.53 -13.11
CA ASP A 260 6.57 7.96 -14.36
C ASP A 260 7.45 6.82 -14.89
N LYS A 261 8.78 7.00 -14.87
CA LYS A 261 9.73 5.98 -15.34
C LYS A 261 9.75 4.75 -14.45
N ALA A 262 9.73 4.92 -13.13
CA ALA A 262 9.68 3.81 -12.17
C ALA A 262 8.40 2.97 -12.34
N VAL A 263 7.25 3.64 -12.47
CA VAL A 263 5.95 2.99 -12.71
C VAL A 263 5.95 2.23 -14.03
N LYS A 264 6.31 2.89 -15.14
CA LYS A 264 6.35 2.25 -16.47
C LYS A 264 7.28 1.04 -16.51
N MET A 265 8.47 1.16 -15.92
CA MET A 265 9.43 0.07 -15.88
C MET A 265 8.90 -1.15 -15.13
N ASN A 266 8.27 -0.94 -13.96
CA ASN A 266 7.71 -2.02 -13.16
C ASN A 266 6.44 -2.62 -13.78
N ALA A 267 5.56 -1.80 -14.34
CA ALA A 267 4.40 -2.28 -15.08
C ALA A 267 4.81 -3.17 -16.25
N LYS A 268 5.75 -2.70 -17.09
CA LYS A 268 6.31 -3.48 -18.19
C LYS A 268 6.92 -4.79 -17.69
N ARG A 269 7.73 -4.76 -16.64
CA ARG A 269 8.32 -5.98 -16.06
C ARG A 269 7.26 -6.99 -15.62
N ILE A 270 6.24 -6.55 -14.89
CA ILE A 270 5.16 -7.43 -14.40
C ILE A 270 4.43 -8.05 -15.59
N ILE A 271 4.12 -7.26 -16.61
CA ILE A 271 3.51 -7.75 -17.84
C ILE A 271 4.41 -8.74 -18.56
N ASN A 272 5.70 -8.44 -18.76
CA ASN A 272 6.65 -9.36 -19.35
C ASN A 272 6.72 -10.70 -18.59
N SER A 273 6.58 -10.66 -17.25
CA SER A 273 6.65 -11.86 -16.41
C SER A 273 5.34 -12.68 -16.41
N LYS A 274 4.19 -12.02 -16.36
CA LYS A 274 2.87 -12.66 -16.23
C LYS A 274 2.16 -12.88 -17.57
N PHE A 275 2.49 -12.08 -18.57
CA PHE A 275 1.80 -11.97 -19.86
C PHE A 275 2.81 -11.88 -21.03
N LYS A 276 3.69 -12.89 -21.15
CA LYS A 276 4.83 -12.89 -22.09
C LYS A 276 4.48 -12.47 -23.52
N ASP A 277 3.30 -12.87 -24.00
CA ASP A 277 2.83 -12.60 -25.37
C ASP A 277 2.58 -11.12 -25.65
N LEU A 278 2.16 -10.34 -24.65
CA LEU A 278 1.83 -8.92 -24.81
C LEU A 278 3.04 -8.08 -25.24
N CYS A 279 4.24 -8.50 -24.85
CA CYS A 279 5.46 -7.76 -25.08
C CYS A 279 6.04 -8.03 -26.47
N THR A 280 5.46 -8.99 -27.20
CA THR A 280 5.81 -9.34 -28.57
C THR A 280 4.94 -8.65 -29.61
N PHE A 281 3.89 -7.96 -29.18
CA PHE A 281 2.99 -7.26 -30.09
C PHE A 281 3.68 -6.10 -30.80
N PRO A 282 3.41 -5.91 -32.10
CA PRO A 282 3.84 -4.73 -32.83
C PRO A 282 3.40 -3.43 -32.14
N PRO A 283 4.09 -2.30 -32.36
CA PRO A 283 3.63 -1.00 -31.87
C PRO A 283 2.20 -0.69 -32.33
N ASN A 284 1.43 -0.02 -31.46
CA ASN A 284 0.03 0.38 -31.70
C ASN A 284 -0.92 -0.80 -31.97
N THR A 285 -0.66 -1.96 -31.38
CA THR A 285 -1.55 -3.12 -31.52
C THR A 285 -2.84 -2.88 -30.73
N ARG A 286 -4.00 -2.99 -31.37
CA ARG A 286 -5.31 -2.88 -30.73
C ARG A 286 -5.69 -4.19 -30.06
N VAL A 287 -6.01 -4.14 -28.77
CA VAL A 287 -6.27 -5.31 -27.94
C VAL A 287 -7.61 -5.21 -27.26
N LEU A 288 -8.41 -6.27 -27.37
CA LEU A 288 -9.62 -6.47 -26.58
C LEU A 288 -9.33 -7.48 -25.46
N VAL A 289 -9.81 -7.23 -24.24
CA VAL A 289 -9.68 -8.18 -23.12
C VAL A 289 -11.00 -8.90 -22.87
N TYR A 290 -10.99 -10.23 -22.97
CA TYR A 290 -12.10 -11.09 -22.58
C TYR A 290 -11.87 -11.63 -21.17
N GLY A 291 -12.77 -11.30 -20.26
CA GLY A 291 -12.72 -11.68 -18.85
C GLY A 291 -12.38 -10.48 -17.97
N ALA A 292 -13.31 -10.12 -17.09
CA ALA A 292 -13.20 -9.04 -16.11
C ALA A 292 -13.11 -9.58 -14.66
N GLY A 293 -12.67 -10.83 -14.52
CA GLY A 293 -12.30 -11.45 -13.24
C GLY A 293 -10.95 -10.96 -12.71
N VAL A 294 -10.37 -11.67 -11.75
CA VAL A 294 -9.12 -11.27 -11.05
C VAL A 294 -7.96 -11.01 -12.03
N VAL A 295 -7.72 -11.92 -12.98
CA VAL A 295 -6.62 -11.76 -13.97
C VAL A 295 -6.90 -10.61 -14.94
N GLY A 296 -8.12 -10.51 -15.45
CA GLY A 296 -8.56 -9.43 -16.33
C GLY A 296 -8.36 -8.06 -15.70
N ARG A 297 -8.84 -7.88 -14.46
CA ARG A 297 -8.65 -6.65 -13.68
C ARG A 297 -7.18 -6.30 -13.52
N SER A 298 -6.34 -7.28 -13.16
CA SER A 298 -4.89 -7.07 -13.05
C SER A 298 -4.26 -6.64 -14.38
N LEU A 299 -4.66 -7.24 -15.50
CA LEU A 299 -4.16 -6.84 -16.82
C LEU A 299 -4.63 -5.44 -17.19
N LEU A 300 -5.92 -5.13 -17.06
CA LEU A 300 -6.50 -3.84 -17.43
C LEU A 300 -5.80 -2.68 -16.72
N GLY A 301 -5.45 -2.85 -15.43
CA GLY A 301 -4.73 -1.82 -14.72
C GLY A 301 -3.26 -1.66 -15.09
N LEU A 302 -2.64 -2.69 -15.66
CA LEU A 302 -1.24 -2.68 -16.09
C LEU A 302 -1.08 -2.25 -17.55
N ILE A 303 -2.00 -2.66 -18.43
CA ILE A 303 -1.87 -2.51 -19.89
C ILE A 303 -1.81 -1.04 -20.31
N LYS A 304 -2.41 -0.13 -19.54
CA LYS A 304 -2.34 1.33 -19.77
C LYS A 304 -0.92 1.92 -19.69
N TYR A 305 0.04 1.19 -19.11
CA TYR A 305 1.43 1.61 -18.99
C TYR A 305 2.34 1.02 -20.09
N VAL A 306 1.77 0.31 -21.06
CA VAL A 306 2.48 -0.34 -22.15
C VAL A 306 2.38 0.49 -23.42
N ASP A 307 3.51 0.97 -23.93
CA ASP A 307 3.51 1.89 -25.07
C ASP A 307 3.20 1.19 -26.43
N ASN A 308 3.26 -0.14 -26.53
CA ASN A 308 3.02 -0.87 -27.80
C ASN A 308 1.59 -1.38 -27.98
N VAL A 309 0.68 -1.16 -27.02
CA VAL A 309 -0.68 -1.70 -27.05
C VAL A 309 -1.71 -0.61 -26.79
N GLU A 310 -2.77 -0.61 -27.59
CA GLU A 310 -3.97 0.18 -27.36
C GLU A 310 -5.09 -0.75 -26.88
N LEU A 311 -5.60 -0.50 -25.68
CA LEU A 311 -6.75 -1.24 -25.16
C LEU A 311 -8.04 -0.67 -25.76
N VAL A 312 -8.75 -1.47 -26.55
CA VAL A 312 -9.97 -1.02 -27.23
C VAL A 312 -11.26 -1.39 -26.50
N GLY A 313 -11.18 -2.24 -25.47
CA GLY A 313 -12.33 -2.57 -24.63
C GLY A 313 -12.13 -3.79 -23.74
N CYS A 314 -13.15 -4.08 -22.93
CA CYS A 314 -13.24 -5.28 -22.11
C CYS A 314 -14.63 -5.91 -22.28
N VAL A 315 -14.67 -7.24 -22.42
CA VAL A 315 -15.92 -8.01 -22.51
C VAL A 315 -15.96 -9.11 -21.47
N ASP A 316 -17.14 -9.41 -20.94
CA ASP A 316 -17.36 -10.54 -20.02
C ASP A 316 -18.78 -11.09 -20.17
N LYS A 317 -18.99 -12.39 -19.93
CA LYS A 317 -20.35 -12.97 -19.91
C LYS A 317 -21.21 -12.38 -18.79
N ASN A 318 -20.57 -11.95 -17.69
CA ASN A 318 -21.21 -11.35 -16.52
C ASN A 318 -21.19 -9.82 -16.56
N TYR A 319 -21.04 -9.20 -17.73
CA TYR A 319 -20.89 -7.75 -17.87
C TYR A 319 -21.92 -6.92 -17.07
N LYS A 320 -23.20 -7.37 -17.05
CA LYS A 320 -24.29 -6.68 -16.33
C LYS A 320 -24.07 -6.57 -14.82
N SER A 321 -23.45 -7.56 -14.19
CA SER A 321 -23.15 -7.51 -12.75
C SER A 321 -21.84 -6.80 -12.44
N ILE A 322 -20.94 -6.71 -13.42
CA ILE A 322 -19.62 -6.09 -13.27
C ILE A 322 -19.69 -4.58 -13.49
N GLY A 323 -20.36 -4.14 -14.56
CA GLY A 323 -20.45 -2.73 -14.95
C GLY A 323 -19.11 -2.21 -15.47
N PHE A 324 -18.25 -1.73 -14.57
CA PHE A 324 -16.98 -1.09 -14.92
C PHE A 324 -15.79 -1.74 -14.22
N VAL A 325 -14.64 -1.73 -14.91
CA VAL A 325 -13.34 -2.11 -14.36
C VAL A 325 -12.31 -1.07 -14.75
N ASP A 326 -11.65 -0.44 -13.78
CA ASP A 326 -10.61 0.56 -14.02
C ASP A 326 -11.03 1.69 -15.00
N GLY A 327 -12.30 2.13 -14.88
CA GLY A 327 -12.89 3.17 -15.73
C GLY A 327 -13.34 2.69 -17.12
N ILE A 328 -13.24 1.38 -17.38
CA ILE A 328 -13.60 0.75 -18.65
C ILE A 328 -14.92 0.03 -18.48
N GLU A 329 -15.90 0.35 -19.33
CA GLU A 329 -17.16 -0.37 -19.37
C GLU A 329 -16.91 -1.82 -19.82
N VAL A 330 -17.40 -2.77 -19.05
CA VAL A 330 -17.39 -4.18 -19.44
C VAL A 330 -18.62 -4.42 -20.29
N GLN A 331 -18.39 -4.84 -21.53
CA GLN A 331 -19.43 -5.03 -22.53
C GLN A 331 -19.82 -6.50 -22.68
N SER A 332 -20.94 -6.73 -23.37
CA SER A 332 -21.39 -8.08 -23.70
C SER A 332 -20.40 -8.77 -24.63
N ALA A 333 -20.07 -10.04 -24.34
CA ALA A 333 -19.30 -10.88 -25.25
C ALA A 333 -19.98 -11.09 -26.62
N ASP A 334 -21.31 -10.96 -26.68
CA ASP A 334 -22.07 -11.11 -27.93
C ASP A 334 -22.00 -9.86 -28.84
N GLU A 335 -21.46 -8.74 -28.34
CA GLU A 335 -21.34 -7.47 -29.05
C GLU A 335 -19.91 -7.24 -29.59
N ILE A 336 -19.09 -8.29 -29.64
CA ILE A 336 -17.70 -8.20 -30.12
C ILE A 336 -17.66 -7.81 -31.61
N ASP A 337 -17.12 -6.63 -31.89
CA ASP A 337 -16.74 -6.21 -33.24
C ASP A 337 -15.32 -6.72 -33.58
N ILE A 338 -15.24 -7.71 -34.46
CA ILE A 338 -14.00 -8.36 -34.88
C ILE A 338 -13.07 -7.39 -35.63
N SER A 339 -13.57 -6.29 -36.17
CA SER A 339 -12.76 -5.27 -36.85
C SER A 339 -12.12 -4.26 -35.90
N ALA A 340 -12.60 -4.18 -34.65
CA ALA A 340 -12.17 -3.19 -33.67
C ALA A 340 -10.80 -3.49 -33.03
N PHE A 341 -10.33 -4.74 -33.08
CA PHE A 341 -9.08 -5.17 -32.45
C PHE A 341 -8.19 -5.96 -33.40
N ASP A 342 -6.90 -6.05 -33.09
CA ASP A 342 -5.95 -6.92 -33.80
C ASP A 342 -5.84 -8.27 -33.07
N TYR A 343 -5.76 -8.24 -31.73
CA TYR A 343 -5.78 -9.43 -30.88
C TYR A 343 -6.84 -9.34 -29.78
N ILE A 344 -7.38 -10.50 -29.38
CA ILE A 344 -8.19 -10.66 -28.18
C ILE A 344 -7.43 -11.50 -27.16
N ILE A 345 -7.43 -11.04 -25.92
CA ILE A 345 -6.77 -11.70 -24.79
C ILE A 345 -7.83 -12.32 -23.91
N VAL A 346 -7.78 -13.63 -23.74
CA VAL A 346 -8.65 -14.36 -22.82
C VAL A 346 -7.95 -14.42 -21.46
N ALA A 347 -8.43 -13.62 -20.52
CA ALA A 347 -7.89 -13.43 -19.18
C ALA A 347 -8.63 -14.26 -18.12
N ILE A 348 -8.53 -15.60 -18.25
CA ILE A 348 -9.32 -16.57 -17.46
C ILE A 348 -8.42 -17.67 -16.92
N VAL A 349 -8.35 -17.80 -15.58
CA VAL A 349 -7.53 -18.80 -14.88
C VAL A 349 -8.00 -20.24 -15.12
N LYS A 350 -9.33 -20.45 -15.16
CA LYS A 350 -9.88 -21.80 -15.29
C LYS A 350 -9.77 -22.29 -16.72
N GLU A 351 -8.83 -23.20 -16.97
CA GLU A 351 -8.52 -23.74 -18.31
C GLU A 351 -9.77 -24.18 -19.08
N LYS A 352 -10.68 -24.92 -18.44
CA LYS A 352 -11.94 -25.35 -19.06
C LYS A 352 -12.76 -24.16 -19.59
N ILE A 353 -12.89 -23.09 -18.80
CA ILE A 353 -13.64 -21.89 -19.19
C ILE A 353 -12.88 -21.14 -20.29
N ALA A 354 -11.56 -21.05 -20.19
CA ALA A 354 -10.74 -20.43 -21.23
C ALA A 354 -10.92 -21.14 -22.58
N THR A 355 -10.91 -22.48 -22.59
CA THR A 355 -11.17 -23.29 -23.80
C THR A 355 -12.56 -23.05 -24.37
N GLU A 356 -13.61 -23.06 -23.53
CA GLU A 356 -14.98 -22.76 -23.96
C GLU A 356 -15.10 -21.35 -24.58
N VAL A 357 -14.35 -20.38 -24.06
CA VAL A 357 -14.30 -19.02 -24.62
C VAL A 357 -13.55 -19.01 -25.95
N VAL A 358 -12.43 -19.73 -26.07
CA VAL A 358 -11.72 -19.85 -27.36
C VAL A 358 -12.62 -20.45 -28.43
N ASP A 359 -13.32 -21.54 -28.13
CA ASP A 359 -14.25 -22.19 -29.05
C ASP A 359 -15.38 -21.24 -29.49
N TYR A 360 -15.94 -20.49 -28.53
CA TYR A 360 -16.93 -19.44 -28.82
C TYR A 360 -16.37 -18.36 -29.75
N LEU A 361 -15.18 -17.83 -29.45
CA LEU A 361 -14.54 -16.78 -30.25
C LEU A 361 -14.25 -17.24 -31.68
N GLN A 362 -13.79 -18.48 -31.86
CA GLN A 362 -13.61 -19.08 -33.17
C GLN A 362 -14.96 -19.27 -33.89
N GLY A 363 -16.01 -19.67 -33.17
CA GLY A 363 -17.36 -19.83 -33.68
C GLY A 363 -17.97 -18.53 -34.23
N ILE A 364 -17.64 -17.37 -33.65
CA ILE A 364 -18.06 -16.06 -34.17
C ILE A 364 -17.11 -15.48 -35.23
N GLY A 365 -16.03 -16.18 -35.58
CA GLY A 365 -15.13 -15.82 -36.68
C GLY A 365 -13.80 -15.17 -36.28
N VAL A 366 -13.42 -15.17 -35.00
CA VAL A 366 -12.09 -14.72 -34.57
C VAL A 366 -11.05 -15.79 -34.91
N ALA A 367 -10.08 -15.43 -35.76
CA ALA A 367 -9.02 -16.34 -36.15
C ALA A 367 -8.13 -16.74 -34.95
N ARG A 368 -7.72 -18.01 -34.88
CA ARG A 368 -7.05 -18.59 -33.69
C ARG A 368 -5.77 -17.86 -33.30
N GLU A 369 -5.02 -17.39 -34.29
CA GLU A 369 -3.77 -16.63 -34.15
C GLU A 369 -3.96 -15.26 -33.51
N ARG A 370 -5.18 -14.71 -33.61
CA ARG A 370 -5.60 -13.46 -32.97
C ARG A 370 -6.03 -13.66 -31.52
N ILE A 371 -6.15 -14.90 -31.04
CA ILE A 371 -6.55 -15.22 -29.66
C ILE A 371 -5.31 -15.55 -28.82
N LYS A 372 -5.06 -14.75 -27.77
CA LYS A 372 -4.01 -15.00 -26.78
C LYS A 372 -4.62 -15.43 -25.46
N LEU A 373 -4.09 -16.51 -24.87
CA LEU A 373 -4.53 -17.01 -23.58
C LEU A 373 -3.59 -16.51 -22.50
N ILE A 374 -4.13 -15.91 -21.44
CA ILE A 374 -3.40 -15.59 -20.22
C ILE A 374 -4.25 -16.05 -19.02
N GLY A 375 -3.67 -16.83 -18.12
CA GLY A 375 -4.45 -17.44 -17.03
C GLY A 375 -3.67 -18.46 -16.26
#